data_AF-A0A1Y3BIT1-F1
#
_entry.id   AF-A0A1Y3BIT1-F1
#
_cell.length_a   1.000
_cell.length_b   1.000
_cell.length_c   1.000
_cell.angle_alpha   90.00
_cell.angle_beta   90.00
_cell.angle_gamma   90.00
#
_symmetry.space_group_name_H-M   'P 1'
#
loop_
_entity.id
_entity.type
_entity.pdbx_description
1 polymer ?
#
loop_
_entity_poly.entity_id
_entity_poly.type
_entity_poly.pdbx_seq_one_letter_code
_entity_poly.pdbx_strand_id
1 'polypeptide(L)'
;MHSVSCGHHVFLNLHTLKFYCIPDNYQIIDSSLDDIVYVLKPTFSSIEIKKLNSNNKLSIAYDGTAYLPGIVGLNNIKENDYCNVILQALSHVKTIRNYFLNESNYEIFV
;
A
#
# COMPACT_ATOMS: atom_id res chain seq x y z
N MET A 1 9.84 -20.77 -14.38
CA MET A 1 10.39 -20.44 -15.72
C MET A 1 10.91 -19.01 -15.76
N HIS A 2 10.16 -17.98 -15.32
CA HIS A 2 10.59 -16.56 -15.37
C HIS A 2 11.94 -16.27 -14.72
N SER A 3 12.20 -16.82 -13.53
CA SER A 3 13.43 -16.50 -12.80
C SER A 3 14.71 -16.83 -13.59
N VAL A 4 14.81 -18.08 -14.05
CA VAL A 4 15.95 -18.55 -14.84
C VAL A 4 15.96 -17.93 -16.24
N SER A 5 14.80 -17.76 -16.87
CA SER A 5 14.72 -17.24 -18.24
C SER A 5 15.07 -15.75 -18.34
N CYS A 6 14.78 -14.97 -17.29
CA CYS A 6 14.96 -13.51 -17.29
C CYS A 6 16.07 -13.03 -16.33
N GLY A 7 16.69 -13.93 -15.57
CA GLY A 7 17.70 -13.55 -14.56
C GLY A 7 17.13 -12.78 -13.37
N HIS A 8 15.83 -12.89 -13.11
CA HIS A 8 15.17 -12.26 -11.97
C HIS A 8 15.09 -13.27 -10.83
N HIS A 9 15.73 -12.98 -9.69
CA HIS A 9 15.89 -13.99 -8.64
C HIS A 9 15.12 -13.71 -7.36
N VAL A 10 14.72 -12.46 -7.11
CA VAL A 10 14.01 -12.07 -5.88
C VAL A 10 12.52 -11.88 -6.17
N PHE A 11 11.67 -12.56 -5.42
CA PHE A 11 10.21 -12.52 -5.59
C PHE A 11 9.50 -12.28 -4.26
N LEU A 12 8.43 -11.50 -4.29
CA LEU A 12 7.51 -11.32 -3.17
C LEU A 12 6.27 -12.19 -3.35
N ASN A 13 5.95 -13.02 -2.36
CA ASN A 13 4.67 -13.73 -2.33
C ASN A 13 3.56 -12.75 -1.91
N LEU A 14 2.58 -12.52 -2.78
CA LEU A 14 1.53 -11.52 -2.56
C LEU A 14 0.49 -11.91 -1.49
N HIS A 15 0.42 -13.19 -1.11
CA HIS A 15 -0.45 -13.65 -0.03
C HIS A 15 0.28 -13.65 1.32
N THR A 16 1.49 -14.22 1.37
CA THR A 16 2.22 -14.37 2.64
C THR A 16 3.11 -13.19 2.98
N LEU A 17 3.31 -12.28 2.02
CA LEU A 17 4.18 -11.10 2.12
C LEU A 17 5.63 -11.44 2.45
N LYS A 18 6.08 -12.64 2.07
CA LYS A 18 7.45 -13.12 2.26
C LYS A 18 8.24 -13.06 0.97
N PHE A 19 9.50 -12.64 1.08
CA PHE A 19 10.44 -12.65 -0.02
C PHE A 19 11.10 -14.02 -0.18
N TYR A 20 11.31 -14.43 -1.42
CA TYR A 20 11.95 -15.68 -1.77
C TYR A 20 12.98 -15.46 -2.88
N CYS A 21 14.12 -16.14 -2.75
CA CYS A 21 15.05 -16.31 -3.86
C CYS A 21 14.63 -17.53 -4.68
N ILE A 22 14.45 -17.37 -5.99
CA ILE A 22 14.12 -18.43 -6.95
C ILE A 22 15.25 -18.42 -8.00
N PRO A 23 15.74 -19.58 -8.51
CA PRO A 23 15.30 -20.96 -8.23
C PRO A 23 15.81 -21.58 -6.93
N ASP A 24 16.67 -20.90 -6.17
CA ASP A 24 17.34 -21.46 -4.99
C ASP A 24 16.38 -21.82 -3.84
N ASN A 25 15.15 -21.30 -3.87
CA ASN A 25 14.01 -21.65 -3.04
C ASN A 25 14.23 -21.45 -1.53
N TYR A 26 14.86 -20.34 -1.14
CA TYR A 26 14.97 -19.93 0.27
C TYR A 26 14.25 -18.60 0.53
N GLN A 27 13.80 -18.43 1.77
CA GLN A 27 13.16 -17.18 2.22
C GLN A 27 14.24 -16.13 2.52
N ILE A 28 14.02 -14.91 2.04
CA ILE A 28 14.83 -13.74 2.38
C ILE A 28 14.18 -13.03 3.57
N ILE A 29 14.97 -12.73 4.60
CA ILE A 29 14.53 -12.02 5.81
C ILE A 29 15.45 -10.80 5.94
N ASP A 30 14.95 -9.64 5.52
CA ASP A 30 15.71 -8.39 5.49
C ASP A 30 14.74 -7.21 5.69
N SER A 31 15.01 -6.38 6.71
CA SER A 31 14.16 -5.23 7.05
C SER A 31 14.25 -4.09 6.04
N SER A 32 15.25 -4.09 5.16
CA SER A 32 15.33 -3.13 4.05
C SER A 32 14.24 -3.32 3.01
N LEU A 33 13.53 -4.44 3.02
CA LEU A 33 12.43 -4.75 2.10
C LEU A 33 11.04 -4.47 2.70
N ASP A 34 10.98 -4.03 3.95
CA ASP A 34 9.72 -3.79 4.67
C ASP A 34 8.90 -2.66 4.02
N ASP A 35 9.54 -1.70 3.37
CA ASP A 35 8.88 -0.62 2.63
C ASP A 35 8.11 -1.14 1.42
N ILE A 36 8.65 -2.12 0.67
CA ILE A 36 7.96 -2.80 -0.44
C ILE A 36 6.72 -3.54 0.08
N VAL A 37 6.84 -4.22 1.23
CA VAL A 37 5.70 -4.90 1.88
C VAL A 37 4.64 -3.87 2.26
N TYR A 38 5.05 -2.75 2.85
CA TYR A 38 4.15 -1.68 3.26
C TYR A 38 3.45 -1.01 2.08
N VAL A 39 4.12 -0.85 0.94
CA VAL A 39 3.51 -0.33 -0.30
C VAL A 39 2.46 -1.32 -0.83
N LEU A 40 2.74 -2.63 -0.77
CA LEU A 40 1.83 -3.67 -1.23
C LEU A 40 0.60 -3.80 -0.31
N LYS A 41 0.83 -3.83 1.01
CA LYS A 41 -0.21 -3.94 2.04
C LYS A 41 0.03 -2.89 3.14
N PRO A 42 -0.48 -1.66 2.98
CA PRO A 42 -0.36 -0.62 3.98
C PRO A 42 -1.10 -1.00 5.26
N THR A 43 -0.41 -0.95 6.39
CA THR A 43 -1.02 -1.18 7.71
C THR A 43 -0.94 0.09 8.56
N PHE A 44 -1.99 0.36 9.34
CA PHE A 44 -2.04 1.55 10.19
C PHE A 44 -2.40 1.18 11.63
N SER A 45 -1.56 1.58 12.57
CA SER A 45 -1.89 1.50 13.99
C SER A 45 -2.96 2.52 14.38
N SER A 46 -3.70 2.24 15.45
CA SER A 46 -4.70 3.16 16.00
C SER A 46 -4.13 4.55 16.33
N ILE A 47 -2.83 4.63 16.66
CA ILE A 47 -2.13 5.90 16.94
C ILE A 47 -1.88 6.67 15.64
N GLU A 48 -1.44 6.00 14.58
CA GLU A 48 -1.23 6.60 13.26
C GLU A 48 -2.54 7.11 12.66
N ILE A 49 -3.60 6.31 12.72
CA ILE A 49 -4.94 6.70 12.23
C ILE A 49 -5.44 7.97 12.94
N LYS A 50 -5.20 8.10 14.25
CA LYS A 50 -5.55 9.32 14.99
C LYS A 50 -4.74 10.53 14.51
N LYS A 51 -3.43 10.36 14.29
CA LYS A 51 -2.51 11.40 13.83
C LYS A 51 -2.80 11.88 12.39
N LEU A 52 -3.40 11.06 11.53
CA LEU A 52 -3.73 11.44 10.14
C LEU A 52 -4.61 12.70 10.02
N ASN A 53 -5.36 13.08 11.06
CA ASN A 53 -6.19 14.29 11.01
C ASN A 53 -5.43 15.60 11.27
N SER A 54 -4.24 15.49 11.84
CA SER A 54 -3.46 16.64 12.31
C SER A 54 -2.08 16.69 11.66
N ASN A 55 -1.79 15.74 10.77
CA ASN A 55 -0.51 15.63 10.11
C ASN A 55 -0.51 16.40 8.79
N ASN A 56 0.12 17.57 8.78
CA ASN A 56 0.35 18.36 7.57
C ASN A 56 1.75 18.09 6.97
N LYS A 57 2.46 17.06 7.45
CA LYS A 57 3.79 16.72 6.95
C LYS A 57 3.67 16.07 5.57
N LEU A 58 4.44 16.58 4.62
CA LEU A 58 4.63 15.94 3.32
C LEU A 58 5.42 14.62 3.49
N SER A 59 4.94 13.59 2.81
CA SER A 59 5.66 12.35 2.56
C SER A 59 6.41 12.44 1.24
N ILE A 60 7.50 11.70 1.10
CA ILE A 60 8.31 11.63 -0.10
C ILE A 60 8.17 10.22 -0.67
N ALA A 61 7.77 10.12 -1.93
CA ALA A 61 7.74 8.84 -2.66
C ALA A 61 9.15 8.42 -3.11
N TYR A 62 9.31 7.18 -3.56
CA TYR A 62 10.61 6.63 -3.96
C TYR A 62 11.27 7.40 -5.12
N ASP A 63 10.46 8.07 -5.95
CA ASP A 63 10.89 8.90 -7.08
C ASP A 63 11.26 10.34 -6.66
N GLY A 64 11.17 10.66 -5.36
CA GLY A 64 11.42 11.98 -4.81
C GLY A 64 10.21 12.91 -4.82
N THR A 65 9.06 12.47 -5.35
CA THR A 65 7.85 13.30 -5.39
C THR A 65 7.31 13.51 -3.98
N ALA A 66 7.14 14.78 -3.59
CA ALA A 66 6.50 15.13 -2.33
C ALA A 66 4.97 15.10 -2.46
N TYR A 67 4.28 14.45 -1.53
CA TYR A 67 2.82 14.36 -1.51
C TYR A 67 2.28 14.44 -0.08
N LEU A 68 1.01 14.83 0.07
CA LEU A 68 0.35 14.75 1.36
C LEU A 68 -0.38 13.41 1.46
N PRO A 69 -0.17 12.60 2.51
CA PRO A 69 -0.93 11.36 2.69
C PRO A 69 -2.44 11.60 2.67
N GLY A 70 -3.14 10.90 1.77
CA GLY A 70 -4.56 11.09 1.52
C GLY A 70 -4.91 12.06 0.38
N ILE A 71 -3.97 12.90 -0.08
CA ILE A 71 -4.11 13.72 -1.30
C ILE A 71 -3.17 13.14 -2.36
N VAL A 72 -3.60 12.03 -2.96
CA VAL A 72 -2.84 11.30 -3.98
C VAL A 72 -3.73 11.11 -5.20
N GLY A 73 -3.23 11.43 -6.39
CA GLY A 73 -4.00 11.26 -7.62
C GLY A 73 -4.38 9.80 -7.89
N LEU A 74 -5.58 9.57 -8.42
CA LEU A 74 -6.01 8.27 -8.91
C LEU A 74 -5.84 8.21 -10.43
N ASN A 75 -5.43 7.06 -10.92
CA ASN A 75 -5.25 6.86 -12.36
C ASN A 75 -6.60 6.90 -13.07
N ASN A 76 -6.68 7.67 -14.15
CA ASN A 76 -7.84 7.62 -15.04
C ASN A 76 -7.67 6.44 -16.02
N ILE A 77 -8.45 5.38 -15.82
CA ILE A 77 -8.46 4.20 -16.70
C ILE A 77 -9.69 4.36 -17.60
N LYS A 78 -9.51 5.06 -18.72
CA LYS A 78 -10.55 5.45 -19.68
C LYS A 78 -11.46 6.57 -19.17
N GLU A 79 -12.70 6.23 -18.80
CA GLU A 79 -13.77 7.18 -18.42
C GLU A 79 -14.23 6.86 -16.98
N ASN A 80 -13.28 6.70 -16.04
CA ASN A 80 -13.59 6.36 -14.64
C ASN A 80 -13.37 7.56 -13.68
N ASP A 81 -13.29 8.77 -14.21
CA ASP A 81 -13.10 10.02 -13.49
C ASP A 81 -14.19 10.26 -12.43
N TYR A 82 -15.45 9.96 -12.74
CA TYR A 82 -16.55 10.04 -11.78
C TYR A 82 -16.34 9.14 -10.56
N CYS A 83 -15.85 7.91 -10.77
CA CYS A 83 -15.48 6.99 -9.68
C CYS A 83 -14.32 7.55 -8.87
N ASN A 84 -13.31 8.11 -9.53
CA ASN A 84 -12.16 8.71 -8.85
C ASN A 84 -12.60 9.87 -7.94
N VAL A 85 -13.51 10.72 -8.41
CA VAL A 85 -14.07 11.82 -7.59
C VAL A 85 -14.81 11.28 -6.36
N ILE A 86 -15.65 10.25 -6.54
CA ILE A 86 -16.39 9.63 -5.43
C ILE A 86 -15.43 9.01 -4.41
N LEU A 87 -14.44 8.24 -4.87
CA LEU A 87 -13.45 7.62 -4.00
C LEU A 87 -12.66 8.67 -3.23
N GLN A 88 -12.17 9.72 -3.88
CA GLN A 88 -11.49 10.82 -3.21
C GLN A 88 -12.36 11.49 -2.16
N ALA A 89 -13.62 11.82 -2.51
CA ALA A 89 -14.55 12.45 -1.58
C ALA A 89 -14.77 11.58 -0.32
N LEU A 90 -14.98 10.27 -0.50
CA LEU A 90 -15.18 9.33 0.61
C LEU A 90 -13.91 9.09 1.43
N SER A 91 -12.73 9.01 0.80
CA SER A 91 -11.44 8.86 1.47
C SER A 91 -11.09 10.04 2.38
N HIS A 92 -11.67 11.22 2.14
CA HIS A 92 -11.51 12.39 3.01
C HIS A 92 -12.54 12.47 4.15
N VAL A 93 -13.59 11.63 4.14
CA VAL A 93 -14.53 11.54 5.28
C VAL A 93 -13.88 10.73 6.40
N LYS A 94 -13.46 11.41 7.47
CA LYS A 94 -12.71 10.85 8.61
C LYS A 94 -13.25 9.51 9.10
N THR A 95 -14.55 9.40 9.32
CA THR A 95 -15.18 8.17 9.87
C THR A 95 -15.06 7.00 8.89
N ILE A 96 -15.35 7.24 7.61
CA ILE A 96 -15.28 6.23 6.55
C ILE A 96 -13.83 5.81 6.34
N ARG A 97 -12.93 6.78 6.18
CA ARG A 97 -11.49 6.55 6.04
C ARG A 97 -10.94 5.70 7.19
N ASN A 98 -11.19 6.11 8.44
CA ASN A 98 -10.67 5.41 9.61
C ASN A 98 -11.24 3.99 9.74
N TYR A 99 -12.48 3.77 9.31
CA TYR A 99 -13.08 2.45 9.29
C TYR A 99 -12.34 1.54 8.29
N PHE A 100 -12.10 2.00 7.06
CA PHE A 100 -11.47 1.20 6.02
C PHE A 100 -9.94 1.03 6.17
N LEU A 101 -9.26 1.93 6.90
CA LEU A 101 -7.82 1.81 7.18
C LEU A 101 -7.46 0.71 8.20
N ASN A 102 -8.45 0.15 8.90
CA ASN A 102 -8.25 -0.96 9.83
C ASN A 102 -9.07 -2.17 9.36
N GLU A 103 -8.40 -3.15 8.74
CA GLU A 103 -9.02 -4.36 8.17
C GLU A 103 -9.90 -5.11 9.17
N SER A 104 -9.51 -5.18 10.44
CA SER A 104 -10.27 -5.88 11.48
C SER A 104 -11.68 -5.32 11.69
N ASN A 105 -11.98 -4.11 11.20
CA ASN A 105 -13.33 -3.55 11.24
C ASN A 105 -14.31 -4.23 10.27
N TYR A 106 -13.81 -4.90 9.22
CA TYR A 106 -14.61 -5.49 8.15
C TYR A 106 -14.15 -6.88 7.71
N GLU A 107 -13.18 -7.48 8.40
CA GLU A 107 -12.75 -8.88 8.20
C GLU A 107 -13.91 -9.89 8.23
N ILE A 108 -15.01 -9.59 8.93
CA ILE A 108 -16.19 -10.47 9.00
C ILE A 108 -16.92 -10.55 7.64
N PHE A 109 -16.72 -9.58 6.75
CA PHE A 109 -17.43 -9.44 5.47
C PHE A 109 -16.58 -9.81 4.24
N VAL A 110 -15.30 -10.15 4.43
CA VAL A 110 -14.34 -10.51 3.36
C VAL A 110 -13.97 -11.97 3.49
#